data_AF-A0A1W7R567-F1
#
_entry.id   AF-A0A1W7R567-F1
#
_cell.length_a   1.000
_cell.length_b   1.000
_cell.length_c   1.000
_cell.angle_alpha   90.00
_cell.angle_beta   90.00
_cell.angle_gamma   90.00
#
_symmetry.space_group_name_H-M   'P 1'
#
loop_
_entity.id
_entity.type
_entity.pdbx_description
1 polymer ?
#
loop_
_entity_poly.entity_id
_entity_poly.type
_entity_poly.pdbx_seq_one_letter_code
_entity_poly.pdbx_strand_id
1 'polypeptide(L)'
;IPPPFPDTGLRECDREARREHSVASYVMQKCKMECYYQKIKIIEENTLLMDQVKLYLESLEDDAREFYMTAFQDCDDRLMHNKEHLPATICNGFSADLDSCVQKNLLRQCPVQYWQESELCNYVKA
;
A
#
# COMPACT_ATOMS: atom_id res chain seq x y z
N ILE A 1 3.16 -0.97 -13.69
CA ILE A 1 4.35 -1.33 -12.89
C ILE A 1 4.05 -2.68 -12.21
N PRO A 2 4.96 -3.66 -12.21
CA PRO A 2 4.77 -4.91 -11.46
C PRO A 2 4.50 -4.63 -9.96
N PRO A 3 3.70 -5.47 -9.28
CA PRO A 3 3.40 -5.25 -7.86
C PRO A 3 4.66 -5.34 -7.00
N PRO A 4 4.81 -4.48 -5.96
CA PRO A 4 6.05 -4.37 -5.19
C PRO A 4 6.26 -5.53 -4.21
N PHE A 5 5.19 -6.25 -3.86
CA PHE A 5 5.20 -7.27 -2.81
C PHE A 5 4.49 -8.54 -3.29
N PRO A 6 4.88 -9.72 -2.76
CA PRO A 6 4.27 -10.98 -3.14
C PRO A 6 2.84 -11.11 -2.59
N ASP A 7 1.91 -11.68 -3.37
CA ASP A 7 0.51 -11.87 -2.93
C ASP A 7 0.35 -12.93 -1.81
N THR A 8 1.45 -13.58 -1.43
CA THR A 8 1.54 -14.54 -0.34
C THR A 8 1.12 -13.87 0.98
N GLY A 9 0.05 -14.39 1.60
CA GLY A 9 -0.51 -13.85 2.83
C GLY A 9 -1.65 -12.85 2.62
N LEU A 10 -1.71 -12.14 1.48
CA LEU A 10 -2.79 -11.18 1.21
C LEU A 10 -4.17 -11.87 1.16
N ARG A 11 -4.26 -13.04 0.54
CA ARG A 11 -5.51 -13.82 0.46
C ARG A 11 -5.97 -14.36 1.81
N GLU A 12 -5.04 -14.66 2.70
CA GLU A 12 -5.34 -15.15 4.03
C GLU A 12 -5.89 -14.02 4.90
N CYS A 13 -5.20 -12.87 4.90
CA CYS A 13 -5.65 -11.65 5.57
C CYS A 13 -7.01 -11.16 5.04
N ASP A 14 -7.26 -11.26 3.72
CA ASP A 14 -8.57 -10.93 3.13
C ASP A 14 -9.68 -11.86 3.65
N ARG A 15 -9.40 -13.16 3.82
CA ARG A 15 -10.36 -14.12 4.38
C ARG A 15 -10.63 -13.87 5.86
N GLU A 16 -9.60 -13.56 6.65
CA GLU A 16 -9.73 -13.24 8.06
C GLU A 16 -10.57 -11.97 8.26
N ALA A 17 -10.21 -10.88 7.57
CA ALA A 17 -10.96 -9.62 7.63
C ALA A 17 -12.43 -9.78 7.21
N ARG A 18 -12.72 -10.61 6.19
CA ARG A 18 -14.10 -10.92 5.76
C ARG A 18 -14.89 -11.69 6.79
N ARG A 19 -14.26 -12.61 7.53
CA ARG A 19 -14.92 -13.41 8.57
C ARG A 19 -15.28 -12.56 9.78
N GLU A 20 -14.41 -11.63 10.15
CA GLU A 20 -14.55 -10.87 11.39
C GLU A 20 -15.37 -9.58 11.22
N HIS A 21 -15.37 -8.98 10.03
CA HIS A 21 -15.90 -7.61 9.83
C HIS A 21 -16.83 -7.47 8.62
N SER A 22 -17.72 -8.44 8.41
CA SER A 22 -18.57 -8.60 7.21
C SER A 22 -19.50 -7.44 6.82
N VAL A 23 -19.72 -6.45 7.70
CA VAL A 23 -20.72 -5.37 7.50
C VAL A 23 -20.09 -4.08 6.94
N ALA A 24 -18.79 -3.83 7.18
CA ALA A 24 -18.15 -2.56 6.84
C ALA A 24 -16.89 -2.76 6.00
N SER A 25 -17.03 -2.54 4.68
CA SER A 25 -15.93 -2.71 3.71
C SER A 25 -14.68 -1.91 4.04
N TYR A 26 -14.83 -0.71 4.61
CA TYR A 26 -13.69 0.12 5.02
C TYR A 26 -12.93 -0.49 6.21
N VAL A 27 -13.62 -1.14 7.15
CA VAL A 27 -12.99 -1.85 8.29
C VAL A 27 -12.26 -3.07 7.77
N MET A 28 -12.91 -3.84 6.90
CA MET A 28 -12.30 -5.01 6.27
C MET A 28 -10.99 -4.65 5.55
N GLN A 29 -10.97 -3.56 4.79
CA GLN A 29 -9.77 -3.12 4.08
C GLN A 29 -8.66 -2.71 5.05
N LYS A 30 -8.97 -2.00 6.15
CA LYS A 30 -7.99 -1.66 7.19
C LYS A 30 -7.36 -2.90 7.81
N CYS A 31 -8.18 -3.82 8.28
CA CYS A 31 -7.72 -5.06 8.90
C CYS A 31 -6.91 -5.94 7.95
N LYS A 32 -7.37 -6.06 6.70
CA LYS A 32 -6.66 -6.80 5.66
C LYS A 32 -5.25 -6.23 5.43
N MET A 33 -5.13 -4.92 5.28
CA MET A 33 -3.83 -4.30 5.00
C MET A 33 -2.93 -4.26 6.22
N GLU A 34 -3.48 -4.07 7.42
CA GLU A 34 -2.74 -4.22 8.67
C GLU A 34 -2.13 -5.62 8.79
N CYS A 35 -2.97 -6.67 8.69
CA CYS A 35 -2.52 -8.06 8.70
C CYS A 35 -1.45 -8.31 7.65
N TYR A 36 -1.69 -7.89 6.40
CA TYR A 36 -0.78 -8.19 5.30
C TYR A 36 0.59 -7.51 5.48
N TYR A 37 0.63 -6.21 5.78
CA TYR A 37 1.87 -5.46 5.92
C TYR A 37 2.68 -5.84 7.16
N GLN A 38 2.02 -6.25 8.24
CA GLN A 38 2.69 -6.88 9.39
C GLN A 38 3.25 -8.26 9.03
N LYS A 39 2.50 -9.07 8.28
CA LYS A 39 2.92 -10.43 7.89
C LYS A 39 4.15 -10.43 6.99
N ILE A 40 4.22 -9.50 6.04
CA ILE A 40 5.42 -9.30 5.19
C ILE A 40 6.49 -8.45 5.88
N LYS A 41 6.24 -8.00 7.13
CA LYS A 41 7.16 -7.29 8.01
C LYS A 41 7.67 -5.95 7.45
N ILE A 42 6.84 -5.24 6.70
CA ILE A 42 7.17 -3.88 6.26
C ILE A 42 6.62 -2.81 7.21
N ILE A 43 5.76 -3.18 8.16
CA ILE A 43 5.23 -2.27 9.18
C ILE A 43 5.30 -2.91 10.57
N GLU A 44 5.68 -2.10 11.55
CA GLU A 44 5.63 -2.43 12.98
C GLU A 44 5.01 -1.25 13.74
N GLU A 45 3.94 -1.48 14.50
CA GLU A 45 3.26 -0.48 15.35
C GLU A 45 3.02 0.90 14.68
N ASN A 46 2.75 0.90 13.36
CA ASN A 46 2.51 2.08 12.51
C ASN A 46 3.76 2.79 11.98
N THR A 47 4.90 2.14 12.03
CA THR A 47 6.14 2.63 11.45
C THR A 47 6.44 1.81 10.20
N LEU A 48 6.63 2.50 9.07
CA LEU A 48 7.11 1.88 7.86
C LEU A 48 8.58 1.51 8.02
N LEU A 49 8.91 0.25 7.81
CA LEU A 49 10.27 -0.27 7.84
C LEU A 49 10.84 -0.19 6.41
N MET A 50 11.32 0.99 6.02
CA MET A 50 11.79 1.23 4.64
C MET A 50 12.91 0.29 4.20
N ASP A 51 13.74 -0.21 5.12
CA ASP A 51 14.75 -1.20 4.77
C ASP A 51 14.14 -2.55 4.34
N GLN A 52 13.01 -2.95 4.93
CA GLN A 52 12.27 -4.14 4.50
C GLN A 52 11.57 -3.91 3.16
N VAL A 53 11.03 -2.71 2.94
CA VAL A 53 10.48 -2.32 1.63
C VAL A 53 11.56 -2.47 0.55
N LYS A 54 12.75 -1.90 0.76
CA LYS A 54 13.86 -2.00 -0.20
C LYS A 54 14.20 -3.44 -0.56
N LEU A 55 14.27 -4.35 0.42
CA LEU A 55 14.55 -5.77 0.19
C LEU A 55 13.56 -6.42 -0.79
N TYR A 56 12.26 -6.12 -0.69
CA TYR A 56 11.28 -6.63 -1.66
C TYR A 56 11.47 -6.03 -3.06
N LEU A 57 11.83 -4.74 -3.12
CA LEU A 57 12.01 -4.02 -4.38
C LEU A 57 13.32 -4.37 -5.12
N GLU A 58 14.28 -5.03 -4.47
CA GLU A 58 15.55 -5.46 -5.10
C GLU A 58 15.37 -6.36 -6.32
N SER A 59 14.23 -7.06 -6.41
CA SER A 59 13.88 -7.93 -7.52
C SER A 59 13.27 -7.20 -8.73
N LEU A 60 12.93 -5.91 -8.58
CA LEU A 60 12.31 -5.11 -9.63
C LEU A 60 13.36 -4.38 -10.49
N GLU A 61 12.97 -4.03 -11.70
CA GLU A 61 13.74 -3.11 -12.56
C GLU A 61 13.95 -1.75 -11.87
N ASP A 62 15.04 -1.06 -12.21
CA ASP A 62 15.48 0.17 -11.53
C ASP A 62 14.38 1.25 -11.50
N ASP A 63 13.69 1.48 -12.61
CA ASP A 63 12.63 2.50 -12.68
C ASP A 63 11.42 2.17 -11.79
N ALA A 64 11.02 0.89 -11.73
CA ALA A 64 9.93 0.44 -10.86
C ALA A 64 10.33 0.51 -9.38
N ARG A 65 11.57 0.15 -9.08
CA ARG A 65 12.16 0.22 -7.73
C ARG A 65 12.23 1.65 -7.24
N GLU A 66 12.79 2.56 -8.03
CA GLU A 66 12.91 3.99 -7.69
C GLU A 66 11.52 4.62 -7.49
N PHE A 67 10.57 4.31 -8.36
CA PHE A 67 9.19 4.74 -8.22
C PHE A 67 8.59 4.33 -6.88
N TYR A 68 8.65 3.03 -6.55
CA TYR A 68 8.06 2.53 -5.31
C TYR A 68 8.79 3.08 -4.08
N MET A 69 10.12 3.13 -4.09
CA MET A 69 10.89 3.71 -2.98
C MET A 69 10.45 5.16 -2.70
N THR A 70 10.33 5.97 -3.74
CA THR A 70 9.88 7.36 -3.63
C THR A 70 8.43 7.44 -3.15
N ALA A 71 7.53 6.66 -3.75
CA ALA A 71 6.12 6.67 -3.38
C ALA A 71 5.87 6.23 -1.93
N PHE A 72 6.59 5.22 -1.44
CA PHE A 72 6.48 4.75 -0.05
C PHE A 72 7.03 5.79 0.93
N GLN A 73 8.19 6.38 0.64
CA GLN A 73 8.77 7.42 1.49
C GLN A 73 7.87 8.66 1.58
N ASP A 74 7.42 9.19 0.43
CA ASP A 74 6.53 10.35 0.37
C ASP A 74 5.22 10.10 1.13
N CYS A 75 4.67 8.89 1.03
CA CYS A 75 3.45 8.53 1.72
C CYS A 75 3.63 8.36 3.22
N ASP A 76 4.75 7.79 3.67
CA ASP A 76 5.08 7.70 5.10
C ASP A 76 5.25 9.08 5.71
N ASP A 77 6.03 9.96 5.09
CA ASP A 77 6.25 11.34 5.56
C ASP A 77 4.92 12.11 5.68
N ARG A 78 4.03 11.97 4.69
CA ARG A 78 2.70 12.59 4.72
C ARG A 78 1.78 12.03 5.81
N LEU A 79 1.90 10.75 6.14
CA LEU A 79 1.07 10.09 7.16
C LEU A 79 1.62 10.29 8.58
N MET A 80 2.95 10.40 8.72
CA MET A 80 3.62 10.78 9.97
C MET A 80 3.10 12.10 10.52
N HIS A 81 2.86 13.08 9.67
CA HIS A 81 2.25 14.35 10.05
C HIS A 81 0.82 14.23 10.60
N ASN A 82 0.14 13.10 10.38
CA ASN A 82 -1.24 12.86 10.78
C ASN A 82 -1.39 11.82 11.93
N LYS A 83 -0.28 11.29 12.47
CA LYS A 83 -0.30 10.22 13.49
C LYS A 83 -0.99 10.60 14.81
N GLU A 84 -1.00 11.88 15.17
CA GLU A 84 -1.61 12.36 16.42
C GLU A 84 -3.14 12.28 16.46
N HIS A 85 -3.80 11.91 15.34
CA HIS A 85 -5.26 11.96 15.22
C HIS A 85 -5.91 10.65 14.77
N LEU A 86 -5.17 9.52 14.75
CA LEU A 86 -5.77 8.24 14.40
C LEU A 86 -6.52 7.69 15.62
N PRO A 87 -7.87 7.66 15.62
CA PRO A 87 -8.61 7.03 16.71
C PRO A 87 -8.23 5.56 16.79
N ALA A 88 -8.16 5.04 18.03
CA ALA A 88 -8.08 3.61 18.27
C ALA A 88 -9.25 2.93 17.55
N THR A 89 -8.94 2.28 16.45
CA THR A 89 -9.89 1.57 15.60
C THR A 89 -9.70 0.08 15.81
N ILE A 90 -10.66 -0.72 15.33
CA ILE A 90 -10.60 -2.18 15.44
C ILE A 90 -9.30 -2.74 14.85
N CYS A 91 -8.83 -2.12 13.77
CA CYS A 91 -7.58 -2.40 13.10
C CYS A 91 -6.91 -1.09 12.75
N ASN A 92 -5.58 -1.04 12.79
CA ASN A 92 -4.85 0.19 12.51
C ASN A 92 -5.04 0.66 11.06
N GLY A 93 -5.32 1.95 10.89
CA GLY A 93 -5.52 2.56 9.58
C GLY A 93 -4.24 2.78 8.77
N PHE A 94 -3.07 2.87 9.43
CA PHE A 94 -1.82 3.30 8.81
C PHE A 94 -1.47 2.45 7.58
N SER A 95 -1.55 1.12 7.66
CA SER A 95 -1.25 0.24 6.53
C SER A 95 -2.16 0.46 5.32
N ALA A 96 -3.46 0.69 5.55
CA ALA A 96 -4.42 0.93 4.48
C ALA A 96 -4.31 2.35 3.90
N ASP A 97 -3.99 3.34 4.73
CA ASP A 97 -3.77 4.70 4.30
C ASP A 97 -2.48 4.82 3.48
N LEU A 98 -1.43 4.11 3.89
CA LEU A 98 -0.16 3.99 3.17
C LEU A 98 -0.38 3.36 1.79
N ASP A 99 -1.04 2.19 1.74
CA ASP A 99 -1.40 1.53 0.48
C ASP A 99 -2.21 2.44 -0.44
N SER A 100 -3.26 3.06 0.09
CA SER A 100 -4.09 4.00 -0.68
C SER A 100 -3.29 5.19 -1.22
N CYS A 101 -2.32 5.70 -0.46
CA CYS A 101 -1.44 6.77 -0.91
C CYS A 101 -0.51 6.32 -2.04
N VAL A 102 0.13 5.15 -1.90
CA VAL A 102 1.01 4.58 -2.93
C VAL A 102 0.24 4.27 -4.21
N GLN A 103 -0.97 3.72 -4.12
CA GLN A 103 -1.84 3.49 -5.28
C GLN A 103 -2.22 4.80 -5.99
N LYS A 104 -2.45 5.89 -5.24
CA LYS A 104 -2.70 7.22 -5.84
C LYS A 104 -1.47 7.75 -6.57
N ASN A 105 -0.26 7.57 -6.01
CA ASN A 105 0.97 7.90 -6.71
C ASN A 105 1.13 7.06 -7.97
N LEU A 106 0.83 5.75 -7.91
CA LEU A 106 0.88 4.85 -9.06
C LEU A 106 -0.02 5.31 -10.19
N LEU A 107 -1.27 5.69 -9.88
CA LEU A 107 -2.22 6.16 -10.89
C LEU A 107 -1.82 7.51 -11.52
N ARG A 108 -1.23 8.42 -10.73
CA ARG A 108 -0.89 9.78 -11.18
C ARG A 108 0.45 9.88 -11.89
N GLN A 109 1.41 9.07 -11.47
CA GLN A 109 2.81 9.17 -11.84
C GLN A 109 3.34 7.87 -12.47
N CYS A 110 2.44 7.00 -12.98
CA CYS A 110 2.84 5.78 -13.67
C CYS A 110 3.88 6.10 -14.75
N PRO A 111 5.10 5.51 -14.69
CA PRO A 111 6.11 5.72 -15.71
C PRO A 111 5.58 5.31 -17.08
N VAL A 112 5.96 6.07 -18.10
CA VAL A 112 5.42 5.93 -19.47
C VAL A 112 5.64 4.52 -20.01
N GLN A 113 6.76 3.86 -19.69
CA GLN A 113 7.04 2.49 -20.15
C GLN A 113 6.10 1.43 -19.57
N TYR A 114 5.45 1.71 -18.44
CA TYR A 114 4.47 0.81 -17.84
C TYR A 114 3.03 1.25 -18.10
N TRP A 115 2.84 2.36 -18.81
CA TRP A 115 1.53 2.85 -19.21
C TRP A 115 1.03 2.06 -20.40
N GLN A 116 -0.22 1.59 -20.32
CA GLN A 116 -0.93 1.09 -21.48
C GLN A 116 -1.82 2.22 -22.00
N GLU A 117 -1.49 2.76 -23.17
CA GLU A 117 -2.35 3.74 -23.84
C GLU A 117 -3.71 3.10 -24.14
N SER A 118 -4.76 3.63 -23.51
CA SER A 118 -6.14 3.35 -23.86
C SER A 118 -7.00 4.56 -23.54
N GLU A 119 -8.15 4.71 -24.22
CA GLU A 119 -9.10 5.79 -23.94
C GLU A 119 -9.52 5.82 -22.46
N LEU A 120 -9.67 4.64 -21.84
CA LEU A 120 -9.99 4.47 -20.43
C LEU A 120 -8.84 4.92 -19.51
N CYS A 121 -7.59 4.59 -19.83
CA CYS A 121 -6.44 5.01 -19.03
C CYS A 121 -6.22 6.53 -19.11
N ASN A 122 -6.44 7.15 -20.28
CA ASN A 122 -6.34 8.59 -20.43
C ASN A 122 -7.40 9.36 -19.64
N TYR A 123 -8.60 8.79 -19.49
CA TYR A 123 -9.67 9.36 -18.66
C TYR A 123 -9.32 9.38 -17.16
N VAL A 124 -8.57 8.39 -16.67
CA VAL A 124 -8.15 8.29 -15.25
C VAL A 124 -7.04 9.30 -14.90
N LYS A 125 -6.33 9.83 -15.91
CA LYS A 125 -5.26 10.82 -15.74
C LYS A 125 -5.75 12.28 -15.73
N ALA A 126 -6.93 12.55 -16.31
CA ALA A 126 -7.54 13.89 -16.41
C ALA A 126 -8.16 14.35 -15.08
#